data_AF-A0A7S2AD63-F1
#
_entry.id   AF-A0A7S2AD63-F1
#
_cell.length_a   1.000
_cell.length_b   1.000
_cell.length_c   1.000
_cell.angle_alpha   90.00
_cell.angle_beta   90.00
_cell.angle_gamma   90.00
#
_symmetry.space_group_name_H-M   'P 1'
#
loop_
_entity.id
_entity.type
_entity.pdbx_description
1 polymer ?
#
loop_
_entity_poly.entity_id
_entity_poly.type
_entity_poly.pdbx_seq_one_letter_code
_entity_poly.pdbx_strand_id
1 'polypeptide(L)'
;FLQYLRKAGVPVSEYSFPPNKIANIQSQLERVIEKNYHLHRSSRDAYRSYMHAYAAHGHKDCFDVHKLDLQQVAKAFGFMAPPKVELNLKHTARKKNAPKNRGAAQATGHVFSAANPYGQRGTDDRRQFAR
;
A
#
# COMPACT_ATOMS: atom_id res chain seq x y z
N PHE A 1 1.89 -4.13 20.22
CA PHE A 1 3.23 -3.65 20.62
C PHE A 1 3.62 -4.17 22.01
N LEU A 2 2.79 -4.01 23.05
CA LEU A 2 3.07 -4.49 24.42
C LEU A 2 3.47 -5.97 24.53
N GLN A 3 2.88 -6.85 23.70
CA GLN A 3 3.28 -8.27 23.64
C GLN A 3 4.76 -8.47 23.28
N TYR A 4 5.34 -7.64 22.40
CA TYR A 4 6.76 -7.72 22.07
C TYR A 4 7.64 -7.28 23.24
N LEU A 5 7.27 -6.23 23.95
CA LEU A 5 8.00 -5.76 25.14
C LEU A 5 8.01 -6.82 26.25
N ARG A 6 6.87 -7.48 26.48
CA ARG A 6 6.78 -8.60 27.42
C ARG A 6 7.67 -9.78 27.00
N LYS A 7 7.71 -10.12 25.71
CA LYS A 7 8.60 -11.18 25.18
C LYS A 7 10.09 -10.82 25.29
N ALA A 8 10.43 -9.54 25.20
CA ALA A 8 11.80 -9.05 25.37
C ALA A 8 12.23 -8.93 26.85
N GLY A 9 11.36 -9.30 27.80
CA GLY A 9 11.66 -9.22 29.25
C GLY A 9 11.64 -7.81 29.81
N VAL A 10 11.08 -6.83 29.09
CA VAL A 10 11.01 -5.44 29.55
C VAL A 10 9.84 -5.30 30.54
N PRO A 11 10.07 -4.81 31.78
CA PRO A 11 9.00 -4.58 32.73
C PRO A 11 8.08 -3.46 32.22
N VAL A 12 6.76 -3.70 32.26
CA VAL A 12 5.74 -2.75 31.80
C VAL A 12 4.86 -2.35 32.98
N SER A 13 4.80 -1.05 33.27
CA SER A 13 3.88 -0.49 34.26
C SER A 13 2.71 0.20 33.56
N GLU A 14 1.50 -0.02 34.05
CA GLU A 14 0.31 0.66 33.53
C GLU A 14 0.25 2.09 34.05
N TYR A 15 -0.02 3.03 33.13
CA TYR A 15 -0.22 4.42 33.47
C TYR A 15 -1.69 4.77 33.25
N SER A 16 -2.39 5.12 34.33
CA SER A 16 -3.80 5.52 34.30
C SER A 16 -3.92 7.03 34.41
N PHE A 17 -4.64 7.65 33.46
CA PHE A 17 -4.87 9.08 33.46
C PHE A 17 -6.24 9.39 34.08
N PRO A 18 -6.32 10.22 35.13
CA PRO A 18 -7.60 10.57 35.74
C PRO A 18 -8.45 11.39 34.75
N PRO A 19 -9.72 11.01 34.49
CA PRO A 19 -10.56 11.65 33.48
C PRO A 19 -10.82 13.13 33.79
N ASN A 20 -10.84 13.50 35.07
CA ASN A 20 -11.05 14.87 35.53
C ASN A 20 -9.96 15.86 35.09
N LYS A 21 -8.80 15.35 34.63
CA LYS A 21 -7.69 16.18 34.11
C LYS A 21 -7.72 16.32 32.58
N ILE A 22 -8.67 15.67 31.90
CA ILE A 22 -8.77 15.71 30.44
C ILE A 22 -9.76 16.80 30.05
N ALA A 23 -9.24 17.94 29.59
CA ALA A 23 -10.07 19.00 29.06
C ALA A 23 -10.57 18.63 27.65
N ASN A 24 -11.86 18.86 27.37
CA ASN A 24 -12.43 18.67 26.04
C ASN A 24 -12.10 19.86 25.13
N ILE A 25 -10.94 19.80 24.48
CA ILE A 25 -10.41 20.88 23.62
C ILE A 25 -10.50 20.58 22.12
N GLN A 26 -11.19 19.50 21.74
CA GLN A 26 -11.17 19.00 20.37
C GLN A 26 -11.68 20.05 19.36
N SER A 27 -12.85 20.65 19.63
CA SER A 27 -13.45 21.66 18.75
C SER A 27 -12.62 22.94 18.65
N GLN A 28 -11.86 23.27 19.69
CA GLN A 28 -10.99 24.44 19.72
C GLN A 28 -9.74 24.20 18.86
N LEU A 29 -9.14 23.01 18.93
CA LEU A 29 -8.01 22.61 18.10
C LEU A 29 -8.38 22.58 16.62
N GLU A 30 -9.51 21.96 16.28
CA GLU A 30 -10.02 21.92 14.90
C GLU A 30 -10.21 23.33 14.35
N ARG A 31 -10.83 24.23 15.13
CA ARG A 31 -11.02 25.64 14.73
C ARG A 31 -9.71 26.40 14.53
N VAL A 32 -8.70 26.18 15.37
CA VAL A 32 -7.40 26.87 15.25
C VAL A 32 -6.66 26.39 14.00
N ILE A 33 -6.67 25.08 13.75
CA ILE A 33 -6.00 24.50 12.59
C ILE A 33 -6.72 24.90 11.30
N GLU A 34 -8.05 24.89 11.27
CA GLU A 34 -8.82 25.29 10.09
C GLU A 34 -8.58 26.76 9.71
N LYS A 35 -8.57 27.67 10.69
CA LYS A 35 -8.44 29.12 10.44
C LYS A 35 -7.03 29.54 10.09
N ASN A 36 -6.00 28.90 10.64
CA ASN A 36 -4.63 29.29 10.43
C ASN A 36 -4.01 28.49 9.28
N TYR A 37 -3.74 29.17 8.17
CA TYR A 37 -3.15 28.55 6.97
C TYR A 37 -1.85 27.79 7.25
N HIS A 38 -0.93 28.36 8.05
CA HIS A 38 0.36 27.74 8.34
C HIS A 38 0.21 26.48 9.19
N LEU A 39 -0.65 26.53 10.21
CA LEU A 39 -0.95 25.36 11.04
C LEU A 39 -1.67 24.29 10.23
N HIS A 40 -2.66 24.67 9.42
CA HIS A 40 -3.35 23.75 8.53
C HIS A 40 -2.38 23.01 7.59
N ARG A 41 -1.47 23.75 6.95
CA ARG A 41 -0.46 23.19 6.04
C ARG A 41 0.51 22.27 6.80
N SER A 42 0.98 22.70 7.97
CA SER A 42 1.89 21.92 8.83
C SER A 42 1.24 20.63 9.32
N SER A 43 0.00 20.69 9.82
CA SER A 43 -0.78 19.52 10.25
C SER A 43 -0.98 18.52 9.11
N ARG A 44 -1.18 19.00 7.87
CA ARG A 44 -1.36 18.12 6.71
C ARG A 44 -0.07 17.38 6.37
N ASP A 45 1.05 18.08 6.44
CA ASP A 45 2.37 17.49 6.22
C ASP A 45 2.73 16.49 7.34
N ALA A 46 2.41 16.82 8.59
CA ALA A 46 2.57 15.92 9.72
C ALA A 46 1.71 14.66 9.59
N TYR A 47 0.44 14.80 9.20
CA TYR A 47 -0.45 13.65 8.92
C TYR A 47 0.13 12.76 7.80
N ARG A 48 0.61 13.36 6.72
CA ARG A 48 1.29 12.63 5.63
C ARG A 48 2.52 11.89 6.14
N SER A 49 3.41 12.57 6.84
CA SER A 49 4.63 11.99 7.40
C SER A 49 4.33 10.83 8.36
N TYR A 50 3.32 10.97 9.21
CA TYR A 50 2.86 9.92 10.13
C TYR A 50 2.37 8.67 9.37
N MET A 51 1.58 8.84 8.31
CA MET A 51 1.16 7.70 7.47
C MET A 51 2.35 7.03 6.77
N HIS A 52 3.30 7.80 6.24
CA HIS A 52 4.51 7.24 5.61
C HIS A 52 5.38 6.48 6.61
N ALA A 53 5.53 6.98 7.84
CA ALA A 53 6.27 6.29 8.89
C ALA A 53 5.64 4.95 9.25
N TYR A 54 4.31 4.90 9.36
CA TYR A 54 3.55 3.65 9.56
C TYR A 54 3.74 2.68 8.38
N ALA A 55 3.72 3.20 7.15
CA ALA A 55 3.96 2.41 5.95
C ALA A 55 5.41 1.89 5.85
N ALA A 56 6.40 2.62 6.35
CA ALA A 56 7.81 2.23 6.36
C ALA A 56 8.18 1.30 7.52
N HIS A 57 7.37 1.25 8.59
CA HIS A 57 7.71 0.50 9.80
C HIS A 57 7.83 -1.01 9.55
N GLY A 58 8.84 -1.68 10.13
CA GLY A 58 9.10 -3.11 9.89
C GLY A 58 8.09 -4.06 10.54
N HIS A 59 7.59 -3.71 11.74
CA HIS A 59 6.65 -4.54 12.49
C HIS A 59 5.19 -4.34 12.06
N LYS A 60 4.80 -4.98 10.95
CA LYS A 60 3.44 -4.86 10.38
C LYS A 60 2.32 -5.41 11.25
N ASP A 61 2.62 -6.28 12.20
CA ASP A 61 1.59 -6.79 13.14
C ASP A 61 1.04 -5.71 14.07
N CYS A 62 1.83 -4.68 14.36
CA CYS A 62 1.44 -3.55 15.21
C CYS A 62 1.26 -2.24 14.45
N PHE A 63 2.05 -2.03 13.40
CA PHE A 63 2.09 -0.80 12.62
C PHE A 63 1.57 -1.08 11.20
N ASP A 64 0.28 -1.35 11.10
CA ASP A 64 -0.44 -1.61 9.85
C ASP A 64 -1.29 -0.39 9.46
N VAL A 65 -1.02 0.19 8.28
CA VAL A 65 -1.79 1.32 7.73
C VAL A 65 -3.22 0.88 7.37
N HIS A 66 -3.41 -0.38 6.96
CA HIS A 66 -4.70 -0.86 6.50
C HIS A 66 -5.70 -1.09 7.64
N LYS A 67 -5.21 -1.31 8.86
CA LYS A 67 -6.02 -1.49 10.07
C LYS A 67 -6.20 -0.19 10.85
N LEU A 68 -5.61 0.90 10.38
CA LEU A 68 -5.62 2.18 11.08
C LEU A 68 -6.94 2.93 10.82
N ASP A 69 -7.57 3.43 11.87
CA ASP A 69 -8.74 4.30 11.74
C ASP A 69 -8.30 5.71 11.32
N LEU A 70 -8.47 5.99 10.02
CA LEU A 70 -8.08 7.26 9.43
C LEU A 70 -8.88 8.44 9.98
N GLN A 71 -10.12 8.25 10.45
CA GLN A 71 -10.94 9.33 11.01
C GLN A 71 -10.41 9.76 12.37
N GLN A 72 -10.09 8.79 13.24
CA GLN A 72 -9.52 9.11 14.56
C GLN A 72 -8.14 9.73 14.44
N VAL A 73 -7.31 9.24 13.51
CA VAL A 73 -6.01 9.86 13.25
C VAL A 73 -6.19 11.29 12.73
N ALA A 74 -7.12 11.53 11.80
CA ALA A 74 -7.40 12.89 11.32
C ALA A 74 -7.77 13.85 12.47
N LYS A 75 -8.62 13.42 13.40
CA LYS A 75 -8.98 14.18 14.59
C LYS A 75 -7.78 14.50 15.49
N ALA A 76 -6.83 13.57 15.62
CA ALA A 76 -5.61 13.80 16.40
C ALA A 76 -4.70 14.88 15.79
N PHE A 77 -4.74 15.07 14.47
CA PHE A 77 -4.09 16.18 13.77
C PHE A 77 -4.98 17.43 13.64
N GLY A 78 -6.16 17.42 14.28
CA GLY A 78 -7.16 18.49 14.31
C GLY A 78 -7.86 18.74 12.98
N PHE A 79 -8.01 17.69 12.17
CA PHE A 79 -8.86 17.71 10.98
C PHE A 79 -10.22 17.08 11.27
N MET A 80 -11.30 17.73 10.84
CA MET A 80 -12.65 17.15 10.91
C MET A 80 -12.83 15.94 9.98
N ALA A 81 -12.15 15.95 8.83
CA ALA A 81 -12.18 14.89 7.83
C ALA A 81 -10.76 14.50 7.42
N PRO A 82 -10.50 13.21 7.11
CA PRO A 82 -9.17 12.75 6.74
C PRO A 82 -8.72 13.40 5.42
N PRO A 83 -7.59 14.13 5.42
CA PRO A 83 -7.05 14.68 4.19
C PRO A 83 -6.53 13.54 3.30
N LYS A 84 -6.71 13.69 1.98
CA LYS A 84 -6.18 12.72 1.01
C LYS A 84 -4.65 12.76 1.03
N VAL A 85 -4.04 11.60 1.21
CA VAL A 85 -2.59 11.42 1.19
C VAL A 85 -2.23 10.33 0.19
N GLU A 86 -1.25 10.62 -0.65
CA GLU A 86 -0.64 9.63 -1.51
C GLU A 86 0.38 8.82 -0.71
N LEU A 87 0.11 7.53 -0.59
CA LEU A 87 0.99 6.58 0.05
C LEU A 87 1.68 5.77 -1.04
N ASN A 88 2.97 5.99 -1.21
CA ASN A 88 3.83 5.18 -2.06
C ASN A 88 4.15 3.87 -1.35
N LEU A 89 3.12 3.05 -1.09
CA LEU A 89 3.33 1.68 -0.63
C LEU A 89 4.00 0.95 -1.79
N LYS A 90 5.32 0.81 -1.71
CA LYS A 90 6.02 -0.21 -2.49
C LYS A 90 5.38 -1.52 -2.11
N HIS A 91 4.44 -1.99 -2.93
CA HIS A 91 3.86 -3.29 -2.75
C HIS A 91 5.02 -4.28 -2.76
N THR A 92 5.44 -4.74 -1.58
CA THR A 92 5.99 -6.08 -1.40
C THR A 92 4.84 -7.06 -1.55
N ALA A 93 4.04 -6.89 -2.62
CA ALA A 93 3.35 -8.01 -3.20
C ALA A 93 4.49 -8.96 -3.57
N ARG A 94 4.74 -9.93 -2.68
CA ARG A 94 5.15 -11.25 -3.10
C ARG A 94 4.27 -11.50 -4.32
N LYS A 95 4.86 -11.44 -5.51
CA LYS A 95 4.36 -12.14 -6.68
C LYS A 95 4.25 -13.59 -6.20
N LYS A 96 3.13 -13.94 -5.56
CA LYS A 96 2.63 -15.30 -5.60
C LYS A 96 2.55 -15.57 -7.08
N ASN A 97 3.30 -16.57 -7.52
CA ASN A 97 3.30 -17.09 -8.87
C ASN A 97 1.85 -17.16 -9.36
N ALA A 98 1.40 -16.10 -10.03
CA ALA A 98 0.23 -16.20 -10.87
C ALA A 98 0.71 -17.07 -12.03
N PRO A 99 0.14 -18.26 -12.25
CA PRO A 99 0.41 -18.97 -13.47
C PRO A 99 -0.01 -18.02 -14.58
N LYS A 100 0.97 -17.49 -15.33
CA LYS A 100 0.70 -16.84 -16.60
C LYS A 100 0.09 -17.94 -17.45
N ASN A 101 -1.24 -17.99 -17.46
CA ASN A 101 -2.00 -18.51 -18.60
C ASN A 101 -1.57 -17.63 -19.77
N ARG A 102 -0.49 -18.06 -20.44
CA ARG A 102 -0.11 -17.59 -21.76
C ARG A 102 -1.24 -18.06 -22.66
N GLY A 103 -2.27 -17.23 -22.78
CA GLY A 103 -3.18 -17.29 -23.93
C GLY A 103 -2.31 -17.37 -25.17
N ALA A 104 -2.54 -18.40 -25.95
CA ALA A 104 -1.78 -18.75 -27.13
C ALA A 104 -1.82 -17.61 -28.15
N ALA A 105 -0.92 -16.65 -28.02
CA ALA A 105 -0.44 -15.89 -29.16
C ALA A 105 0.46 -16.84 -29.95
N GLN A 106 -0.12 -17.50 -30.95
CA GLN A 106 0.58 -18.28 -31.96
C GLN A 106 1.58 -17.35 -32.67
N ALA A 107 2.78 -17.28 -32.11
CA ALA A 107 3.97 -16.80 -32.80
C ALA A 107 4.40 -17.86 -33.81
N THR A 108 3.65 -18.02 -34.90
CA THR A 108 3.96 -18.93 -36.00
C THR A 108 4.09 -18.15 -37.29
N GLY A 109 5.00 -17.17 -37.31
CA GLY A 109 5.38 -16.45 -38.54
C GLY A 109 6.41 -17.17 -39.41
N HIS A 110 7.01 -18.27 -38.92
CA HIS A 110 8.19 -18.87 -39.55
C HIS A 110 8.04 -20.35 -39.95
N VAL A 111 6.86 -20.96 -39.75
CA VAL A 111 6.62 -22.37 -40.09
C VAL A 111 6.03 -22.47 -41.51
N PHE A 112 6.56 -23.37 -42.33
CA PHE A 112 6.03 -23.67 -43.66
C PHE A 112 4.57 -24.12 -43.58
N SER A 113 3.68 -23.41 -44.28
CA SER A 113 2.25 -23.72 -44.34
C SER A 113 1.66 -23.26 -45.68
N ALA A 114 0.43 -23.68 -45.99
CA ALA A 114 -0.25 -23.25 -47.22
C ALA A 114 -0.42 -21.72 -47.32
N ALA A 115 -0.54 -21.03 -46.17
CA ALA A 115 -0.64 -19.58 -46.10
C ALA A 115 0.73 -18.88 -46.15
N ASN A 116 1.83 -19.60 -45.87
CA ASN A 116 3.20 -19.08 -45.95
C ASN A 116 4.13 -20.11 -46.62
N PRO A 117 4.13 -20.19 -47.96
CA PRO A 117 4.91 -21.16 -48.72
C PRO A 117 6.43 -20.93 -48.64
N TYR A 118 6.88 -19.83 -48.02
CA TYR A 118 8.30 -19.52 -47.82
C TYR A 118 8.79 -19.78 -46.39
N GLY A 119 7.96 -20.35 -45.51
CA GLY A 119 8.36 -20.71 -44.14
C GLY A 119 9.36 -21.89 -44.08
N GLN A 120 10.02 -22.07 -42.94
CA GLN A 120 10.93 -23.20 -42.74
C GLN A 120 10.15 -24.52 -42.65
N ARG A 121 10.53 -25.51 -43.48
CA ARG A 121 9.93 -26.84 -43.45
C ARG A 121 10.42 -27.60 -42.23
N GLY A 122 9.50 -28.25 -41.52
CA GLY A 122 9.87 -29.23 -40.50
C GLY A 122 10.59 -30.41 -41.13
N THR A 123 11.44 -31.09 -40.37
CA THR A 123 12.21 -32.26 -40.80
C THR A 123 11.34 -33.40 -41.34
N ASP A 124 10.08 -33.47 -40.89
CA ASP A 124 9.10 -34.50 -41.29
C ASP A 124 8.11 -34.02 -42.37
N ASP A 125 8.21 -32.78 -42.85
CA ASP A 125 7.25 -32.22 -43.82
C ASP A 125 7.62 -32.57 -45.28
N ARG A 126 6.92 -33.57 -45.84
CA ARG A 126 7.12 -34.06 -47.22
C ARG A 126 6.19 -33.43 -48.26
N ARG A 127 5.43 -32.39 -47.90
CA ARG A 127 4.48 -31.77 -48.84
C ARG A 127 5.22 -31.09 -50.00
N GLN A 128 4.89 -31.48 -51.23
CA GLN A 128 5.34 -30.83 -52.47
C GLN A 128 4.15 -30.14 -53.13
N PHE A 129 4.27 -28.85 -53.44
CA PHE A 129 3.28 -28.12 -54.22
C PHE A 129 3.84 -27.93 -55.64
N ALA A 130 3.09 -28.37 -56.64
CA ALA A 130 3.41 -28.13 -58.05
C ALA A 130 3.14 -26.65 -58.41
N ARG A 131 3.84 -26.16 -59.44
CA ARG A 131 3.58 -24.83 -60.02
C ARG A 131 2.34 -24.85 -60.91
#